data_AF-A0A944XCW8-F1
#
_entry.id   AF-A0A944XCW8-F1
#
_cell.length_a   1.000
_cell.length_b   1.000
_cell.length_c   1.000
_cell.angle_alpha   90.00
_cell.angle_beta   90.00
_cell.angle_gamma   90.00
#
_symmetry.space_group_name_H-M   'P 1'
#
loop_
_entity.id
_entity.type
_entity.pdbx_description
1 polymer ?
#
loop_
_entity_poly.entity_id
_entity_poly.type
_entity_poly.pdbx_seq_one_letter_code
_entity_poly.pdbx_strand_id
1 'polypeptide(L)'
;MSKSKTPDDYIWQIITEARELRQAHRRGDASACARIRKYVPRFFNATSASILAASDIDSRLVVAREHGYDDYDTAWEILFGHKFLRGDASLEHLKKQAKKLVRAFGDGDAVVLERIREHWGRETFSLNDAQFVLAREYGFDSWPKLVAKLEVPDDRIEMSRPQLLVLEGIHDRACAGMGRLFSRHLRAEAWCDTIFVDQTTYGDVVGSLSLPCSACSFAVDTMSSRAALDIATPLATALLDRNSDVEQPLTPQERAAMEPIFLGVLGELQQAWALLLPTVLSDMQILNEPSRLQITRPESLVVLIGLEVCTPQIAGLVPVVYPVPDGLFDLRQHFSRS
;
A
#
# COMPACT_ATOMS: atom_id res chain seq x y z
N MET A 1 18.09 24.44 13.73
CA MET A 1 17.01 24.83 12.79
C MET A 1 16.36 23.56 12.29
N SER A 2 15.21 23.20 12.86
CA SER A 2 14.44 22.02 12.45
C SER A 2 13.88 22.29 11.05
N LYS A 3 14.25 21.50 10.05
CA LYS A 3 13.57 21.54 8.75
C LYS A 3 12.12 21.14 9.00
N SER A 4 11.18 22.01 8.64
CA SER A 4 9.76 21.66 8.60
C SER A 4 9.60 20.37 7.79
N LYS A 5 9.04 19.31 8.40
CA LYS A 5 8.76 18.05 7.70
C LYS A 5 7.71 18.31 6.62
N THR A 6 7.88 17.74 5.43
CA THR A 6 6.85 17.80 4.40
C THR A 6 5.63 16.95 4.83
N PRO A 7 4.43 17.21 4.30
CA PRO A 7 3.25 16.38 4.55
C PRO A 7 3.50 14.90 4.22
N ASP A 8 4.31 14.61 3.21
CA ASP A 8 4.66 13.25 2.82
C ASP A 8 5.62 12.58 3.81
N ASP A 9 6.55 13.36 4.37
CA ASP A 9 7.42 12.87 5.46
C ASP A 9 6.63 12.63 6.74
N TYR A 10 5.60 13.44 7.00
CA TYR A 10 4.70 13.25 8.13
C TYR A 10 3.80 12.00 7.96
N ILE A 11 3.32 11.76 6.73
CA ILE A 11 2.59 10.54 6.37
C ILE A 11 3.46 9.31 6.58
N TRP A 12 4.67 9.32 5.99
CA TRP A 12 5.61 8.22 6.12
C TRP A 12 5.98 7.97 7.59
N GLN A 13 6.12 9.03 8.37
CA GLN A 13 6.35 8.94 9.81
C GLN A 13 5.20 8.20 10.52
N ILE A 14 3.93 8.54 10.27
CA ILE A 14 2.79 7.86 10.91
C ILE A 14 2.74 6.38 10.57
N ILE A 15 2.94 6.01 9.29
CA ILE A 15 2.99 4.60 8.87
C ILE A 15 4.15 3.89 9.57
N THR A 16 5.33 4.50 9.59
CA THR A 16 6.54 3.94 10.17
C THR A 16 6.39 3.74 11.68
N GLU A 17 5.90 4.74 12.41
CA GLU A 17 5.70 4.65 13.86
C GLU A 17 4.67 3.57 14.23
N ALA A 18 3.61 3.40 13.43
CA ALA A 18 2.61 2.36 13.67
C ALA A 18 3.20 0.95 13.48
N ARG A 19 4.10 0.78 12.49
CA ARG A 19 4.86 -0.46 12.27
C ARG A 19 5.86 -0.69 13.40
N GLU A 20 6.64 0.32 13.77
CA GLU A 20 7.64 0.24 14.84
C GLU A 20 7.00 -0.10 16.18
N LEU A 21 5.84 0.51 16.50
CA LEU A 21 5.09 0.18 17.71
C LEU A 21 4.65 -1.28 17.73
N ARG A 22 4.21 -1.81 16.59
CA ARG A 22 3.84 -3.23 16.45
C ARG A 22 5.04 -4.14 16.69
N GLN A 23 6.18 -3.82 16.08
CA GLN A 23 7.42 -4.58 16.29
C GLN A 23 7.92 -4.47 17.74
N ALA A 24 7.82 -3.30 18.37
CA ALA A 24 8.22 -3.10 19.76
C ALA A 24 7.36 -3.91 20.74
N HIS A 25 6.04 -3.90 20.54
CA HIS A 25 5.11 -4.76 21.30
C HIS A 25 5.49 -6.24 21.21
N ARG A 26 5.78 -6.75 20.01
CA ARG A 26 6.20 -8.15 19.82
C ARG A 26 7.53 -8.48 20.49
N ARG A 27 8.45 -7.52 20.61
CA ARG A 27 9.72 -7.69 21.34
C ARG A 27 9.57 -7.62 22.87
N GLY A 28 8.36 -7.45 23.40
CA GLY A 28 8.15 -7.33 24.84
C GLY A 28 8.43 -5.93 25.40
N ASP A 29 8.46 -4.89 24.55
CA ASP A 29 8.83 -3.54 24.97
C ASP A 29 7.78 -2.95 25.93
N ALA A 30 8.25 -2.55 27.12
CA ALA A 30 7.40 -1.95 28.14
C ALA A 30 6.82 -0.59 27.72
N SER A 31 7.54 0.20 26.91
CA SER A 31 7.07 1.47 26.38
C SER A 31 5.92 1.27 25.39
N ALA A 32 5.98 0.21 24.57
CA ALA A 32 4.89 -0.16 23.68
C ALA A 32 3.63 -0.50 24.48
N CYS A 33 3.77 -1.28 25.56
CA CYS A 33 2.65 -1.60 26.46
C CYS A 33 2.01 -0.35 27.07
N ALA A 34 2.83 0.63 27.48
CA ALA A 34 2.34 1.88 28.05
C ALA A 34 1.56 2.71 27.02
N ARG A 35 2.08 2.85 25.79
CA ARG A 35 1.40 3.54 24.68
C ARG A 35 0.07 2.85 24.32
N ILE A 36 0.07 1.53 24.19
CA ILE A 36 -1.13 0.73 23.89
C ILE A 36 -2.18 0.90 24.99
N ARG A 37 -1.79 0.78 26.27
CA ARG A 37 -2.69 0.98 27.41
C ARG A 37 -3.32 2.36 27.42
N LYS A 38 -2.59 3.39 27.00
CA LYS A 38 -3.08 4.77 27.00
C LYS A 38 -4.17 5.01 25.96
N TYR A 39 -4.08 4.38 24.79
CA TYR A 39 -4.90 4.77 23.64
C TYR A 39 -5.83 3.68 23.11
N VAL A 40 -5.67 2.41 23.47
CA VAL A 40 -6.53 1.33 22.97
C VAL A 40 -7.59 0.96 24.02
N PRO A 41 -8.90 1.21 23.77
CA PRO A 41 -9.95 1.06 24.78
C PRO A 41 -10.00 -0.30 25.49
N ARG A 42 -9.80 -1.40 24.76
CA ARG A 42 -9.80 -2.75 25.34
C ARG A 42 -8.64 -3.03 26.30
N PHE A 43 -7.60 -2.17 26.31
CA PHE A 43 -6.40 -2.35 27.12
C PHE A 43 -6.24 -1.34 28.26
N PHE A 44 -7.18 -0.41 28.46
CA PHE A 44 -7.06 0.66 29.48
C PHE A 44 -6.75 0.13 30.88
N ASN A 45 -7.37 -1.00 31.26
CA ASN A 45 -7.18 -1.65 32.56
C ASN A 45 -6.33 -2.93 32.47
N ALA A 46 -5.70 -3.21 31.32
CA ALA A 46 -4.93 -4.43 31.12
C ALA A 46 -3.51 -4.32 31.69
N THR A 47 -3.03 -5.42 32.27
CA THR A 47 -1.63 -5.54 32.70
C THR A 47 -0.69 -5.59 31.51
N SER A 48 0.59 -5.22 31.68
CA SER A 48 1.55 -5.33 30.58
C SER A 48 1.66 -6.76 30.07
N ALA A 49 1.59 -7.76 30.95
CA ALA A 49 1.55 -9.18 30.56
C ALA A 49 0.34 -9.51 29.67
N SER A 50 -0.85 -9.00 30.00
CA SER A 50 -2.05 -9.19 29.19
C SER A 50 -1.97 -8.49 27.84
N ILE A 51 -1.32 -7.32 27.77
CA ILE A 51 -1.10 -6.61 26.51
C ILE A 51 -0.10 -7.36 25.63
N LEU A 52 1.01 -7.85 26.20
CA LEU A 52 2.01 -8.63 25.49
C LEU A 52 1.49 -9.97 24.99
N ALA A 53 0.54 -10.57 25.69
CA ALA A 53 -0.11 -11.81 25.27
C ALA A 53 -1.20 -11.60 24.17
N ALA A 54 -1.49 -10.36 23.78
CA ALA A 54 -2.46 -10.10 22.73
C ALA A 54 -1.86 -10.36 21.34
N SER A 55 -2.53 -11.20 20.56
CA SER A 55 -2.12 -11.58 19.20
C SER A 55 -2.25 -10.47 18.16
N ASP A 56 -3.05 -9.45 18.46
CA ASP A 56 -3.23 -8.26 17.63
C ASP A 56 -3.25 -7.04 18.53
N ILE A 57 -2.74 -5.92 18.02
CA ILE A 57 -2.80 -4.62 18.67
C ILE A 57 -3.16 -3.55 17.65
N ASP A 58 -3.96 -2.57 18.08
CA ASP A 58 -4.32 -1.46 17.22
C ASP A 58 -3.23 -0.38 17.25
N SER A 59 -2.05 -0.71 16.71
CA SER A 59 -0.90 0.21 16.70
C SER A 59 -1.19 1.48 15.90
N ARG A 60 -2.07 1.39 14.91
CA ARG A 60 -2.53 2.52 14.09
C ARG A 60 -3.38 3.48 14.89
N LEU A 61 -4.35 2.99 15.66
CA LEU A 61 -5.14 3.83 16.56
C LEU A 61 -4.26 4.54 17.59
N VAL A 62 -3.25 3.85 18.13
CA VAL A 62 -2.30 4.44 19.08
C VAL A 62 -1.58 5.64 18.45
N VAL A 63 -0.96 5.45 17.29
CA VAL A 63 -0.20 6.51 16.62
C VAL A 63 -1.12 7.63 16.13
N ALA A 64 -2.30 7.31 15.60
CA ALA A 64 -3.30 8.32 15.23
C ALA A 64 -3.64 9.23 16.41
N ARG A 65 -3.92 8.66 17.58
CA ARG A 65 -4.23 9.42 18.80
C ARG A 65 -3.06 10.19 19.37
N GLU A 66 -1.84 9.68 19.24
CA GLU A 66 -0.62 10.43 19.59
C GLU A 66 -0.43 11.67 18.71
N HIS A 67 -0.90 11.61 17.48
CA HIS A 67 -0.91 12.71 16.52
C HIS A 67 -2.18 13.59 16.58
N GLY A 68 -3.09 13.31 17.52
CA GLY A 68 -4.29 14.12 17.78
C GLY A 68 -5.53 13.75 16.95
N TYR A 69 -5.51 12.60 16.27
CA TYR A 69 -6.68 12.08 15.55
C TYR A 69 -7.48 11.12 16.42
N ASP A 70 -8.81 11.16 16.33
CA ASP A 70 -9.69 10.31 17.14
C ASP A 70 -9.62 8.82 16.75
N ASP A 71 -9.46 8.57 15.45
CA ASP A 71 -9.27 7.26 14.84
C ASP A 71 -8.35 7.32 13.60
N TYR A 72 -7.90 6.14 13.17
CA TYR A 72 -6.99 6.02 12.04
C TYR A 72 -7.67 6.25 10.69
N ASP A 73 -8.98 6.00 10.55
CA ASP A 73 -9.67 6.16 9.28
C ASP A 73 -9.83 7.66 8.95
N THR A 74 -10.10 8.49 9.95
CA THR A 74 -10.09 9.96 9.87
C THR A 74 -8.68 10.48 9.58
N ALA A 75 -7.66 9.95 10.28
CA ALA A 75 -6.28 10.28 9.97
C ALA A 75 -5.96 9.89 8.51
N TRP A 76 -6.41 8.72 8.07
CA TRP A 76 -6.22 8.22 6.71
C TRP A 76 -6.93 9.10 5.67
N GLU A 77 -8.18 9.49 5.88
CA GLU A 77 -8.92 10.37 4.97
C GLU A 77 -8.26 11.75 4.86
N ILE A 78 -7.86 12.34 5.98
CA ILE A 78 -7.20 13.67 6.02
C ILE A 78 -5.81 13.62 5.38
N LEU A 79 -5.05 12.56 5.65
CA LEU A 79 -3.66 12.43 5.21
C LEU A 79 -3.54 11.86 3.78
N PHE A 80 -4.43 10.94 3.40
CA PHE A 80 -4.37 10.13 2.17
C PHE A 80 -5.62 10.22 1.30
N GLY A 81 -6.82 10.38 1.87
CA GLY A 81 -8.14 10.20 1.20
C GLY A 81 -8.38 11.04 -0.06
N HIS A 82 -7.64 12.13 -0.24
CA HIS A 82 -7.67 12.95 -1.45
C HIS A 82 -6.34 13.01 -2.23
N LYS A 83 -5.31 12.27 -1.78
CA LYS A 83 -3.93 12.37 -2.29
C LYS A 83 -3.50 11.27 -3.23
N PHE A 84 -4.17 10.11 -3.28
CA PHE A 84 -3.95 9.14 -4.38
C PHE A 84 -4.04 9.84 -5.75
N LEU A 85 -4.89 10.87 -5.83
CA LEU A 85 -5.19 11.71 -6.99
C LEU A 85 -4.42 13.01 -7.07
N ARG A 86 -3.63 13.35 -6.05
CA ARG A 86 -2.58 14.36 -6.24
C ARG A 86 -1.41 13.81 -7.07
N GLY A 87 -1.54 12.59 -7.60
CA GLY A 87 -0.70 12.03 -8.67
C GLY A 87 -1.37 11.98 -10.06
N ASP A 88 -2.62 12.42 -10.23
CA ASP A 88 -3.45 12.15 -11.42
C ASP A 88 -3.56 13.29 -12.40
N ALA A 89 -2.40 13.60 -12.94
CA ALA A 89 -2.27 14.53 -14.01
C ALA A 89 -2.33 13.85 -15.38
N SER A 90 -3.49 13.78 -16.03
CA SER A 90 -3.40 14.11 -17.45
C SER A 90 -2.96 15.58 -17.51
N LEU A 91 -2.10 15.95 -18.45
CA LEU A 91 -1.68 17.35 -18.60
C LEU A 91 -2.90 18.29 -18.68
N GLU A 92 -3.99 17.80 -19.28
CA GLU A 92 -5.26 18.52 -19.36
C GLU A 92 -5.93 18.70 -17.99
N HIS A 93 -5.94 17.66 -17.15
CA HIS A 93 -6.47 17.71 -15.79
C HIS A 93 -5.69 18.71 -14.92
N LEU A 94 -4.36 18.65 -14.92
CA LEU A 94 -3.56 19.62 -14.16
C LEU A 94 -3.77 21.06 -14.63
N LYS A 95 -3.92 21.28 -15.94
CA LYS A 95 -4.25 22.61 -16.48
C LYS A 95 -5.60 23.10 -15.95
N LYS A 96 -6.59 22.22 -15.79
CA LYS A 96 -7.89 22.56 -15.16
C LYS A 96 -7.74 22.81 -13.66
N GLN A 97 -6.95 21.98 -12.97
CA GLN A 97 -6.70 22.12 -11.53
C GLN A 97 -5.95 23.41 -11.20
N ALA A 98 -4.95 23.79 -11.99
CA ALA A 98 -4.22 25.06 -11.85
C ALA A 98 -5.17 26.26 -11.96
N LYS A 99 -6.11 26.23 -12.91
CA LYS A 99 -7.15 27.27 -13.05
C LYS A 99 -8.10 27.32 -11.84
N LYS A 100 -8.51 26.16 -11.32
CA LYS A 100 -9.33 26.08 -10.10
C LYS A 100 -8.58 26.65 -8.88
N LEU A 101 -7.30 26.34 -8.74
CA LEU A 101 -6.42 26.87 -7.68
C LEU A 101 -6.31 28.39 -7.70
N VAL A 102 -6.13 28.99 -8.88
CA VAL A 102 -6.12 30.46 -9.04
C VAL A 102 -7.45 31.07 -8.62
N ARG A 103 -8.57 30.43 -9.00
CA ARG A 103 -9.91 30.90 -8.64
C ARG A 103 -10.16 30.82 -7.13
N ALA A 104 -9.87 29.67 -6.51
CA ALA A 104 -10.05 29.47 -5.08
C ALA A 104 -9.15 30.40 -4.22
N PHE A 105 -7.94 30.73 -4.71
CA PHE A 105 -7.11 31.76 -4.09
C PHE A 105 -7.78 33.14 -4.13
N GLY A 106 -8.37 33.52 -5.26
CA GLY A 106 -9.11 34.78 -5.39
C GLY A 106 -10.37 34.83 -4.53
N ASP A 107 -11.02 33.69 -4.33
CA ASP A 107 -12.22 33.54 -3.50
C ASP A 107 -11.90 33.49 -1.98
N GLY A 108 -10.61 33.42 -1.60
CA GLY A 108 -10.16 33.45 -0.21
C GLY A 108 -10.38 32.15 0.57
N ASP A 109 -10.43 31.00 -0.11
CA ASP A 109 -10.62 29.69 0.52
C ASP A 109 -9.48 29.36 1.50
N ALA A 110 -9.82 29.24 2.79
CA ALA A 110 -8.86 29.05 3.87
C ALA A 110 -8.05 27.74 3.75
N VAL A 111 -8.64 26.68 3.21
CA VAL A 111 -7.96 25.38 3.04
C VAL A 111 -6.96 25.46 1.88
N VAL A 112 -7.34 26.15 0.80
CA VAL A 112 -6.48 26.33 -0.37
C VAL A 112 -5.32 27.29 -0.08
N LEU A 113 -5.57 28.36 0.69
CA LEU A 113 -4.53 29.30 1.10
C LEU A 113 -3.44 28.63 1.95
N GLU A 114 -3.82 27.71 2.85
CA GLU A 114 -2.86 26.94 3.65
C GLU A 114 -2.01 26.01 2.77
N ARG A 115 -2.64 25.31 1.81
CA ARG A 115 -1.96 24.46 0.82
C ARG A 115 -0.97 25.23 -0.06
N ILE A 116 -1.34 26.44 -0.50
CA ILE A 116 -0.49 27.28 -1.35
C ILE A 116 0.71 27.81 -0.57
N ARG A 117 0.53 28.20 0.70
CA ARG A 117 1.60 28.73 1.57
C ARG A 117 2.77 27.78 1.76
N GLU A 118 2.53 26.48 1.65
CA GLU A 118 3.56 25.45 1.73
C GLU A 118 4.60 25.55 0.60
N HIS A 119 4.20 26.08 -0.56
CA HIS A 119 5.02 26.11 -1.77
C HIS A 119 5.15 27.50 -2.40
N TRP A 120 4.43 28.51 -1.88
CA TRP A 120 4.36 29.86 -2.41
C TRP A 120 4.11 30.93 -1.33
N GLY A 121 4.83 32.06 -1.39
CA GLY A 121 4.82 33.08 -0.33
C GLY A 121 4.62 34.52 -0.80
N ARG A 122 4.00 34.76 -1.97
CA ARG A 122 3.79 36.13 -2.51
C ARG A 122 2.32 36.55 -2.39
N GLU A 123 2.08 37.87 -2.40
CA GLU A 123 0.74 38.48 -2.29
C GLU A 123 -0.17 38.17 -3.50
N THR A 124 0.42 37.90 -4.66
CA THR A 124 -0.32 37.56 -5.88
C THR A 124 -0.13 36.09 -6.24
N PHE A 125 -1.17 35.46 -6.78
CA PHE A 125 -1.13 34.06 -7.21
C PHE A 125 -1.62 33.93 -8.65
N SER A 126 -0.69 33.62 -9.55
CA SER A 126 -0.94 33.48 -10.98
C SER A 126 -1.12 32.02 -11.41
N LEU A 127 -1.51 31.80 -12.67
CA LEU A 127 -1.59 30.45 -13.23
C LEU A 127 -0.23 29.73 -13.22
N ASN A 128 0.86 30.46 -13.46
CA ASN A 128 2.21 29.89 -13.40
C ASN A 128 2.56 29.47 -11.97
N ASP A 129 2.13 30.25 -10.98
CA ASP A 129 2.36 29.92 -9.58
C ASP A 129 1.52 28.71 -9.16
N ALA A 130 0.27 28.62 -9.61
CA ALA A 130 -0.55 27.43 -9.43
C ALA A 130 0.04 26.18 -10.10
N GLN A 131 0.57 26.31 -11.31
CA GLN A 131 1.30 25.24 -11.99
C GLN A 131 2.60 24.86 -11.26
N PHE A 132 3.31 25.82 -10.68
CA PHE A 132 4.51 25.57 -9.87
C PHE A 132 4.18 24.86 -8.55
N VAL A 133 3.15 25.30 -7.84
CA VAL A 133 2.63 24.64 -6.64
C VAL A 133 2.25 23.20 -6.97
N LEU A 134 1.49 22.98 -8.04
CA LEU A 134 1.17 21.62 -8.50
C LEU A 134 2.42 20.83 -8.88
N ALA A 135 3.40 21.43 -9.58
CA ALA A 135 4.65 20.73 -9.87
C ALA A 135 5.39 20.28 -8.61
N ARG A 136 5.44 21.14 -7.59
CA ARG A 136 6.06 20.85 -6.29
C ARG A 136 5.32 19.78 -5.51
N GLU A 137 3.99 19.81 -5.51
CA GLU A 137 3.16 18.77 -4.90
C GLU A 137 3.36 17.40 -5.55
N TYR A 138 3.67 17.37 -6.84
CA TYR A 138 4.00 16.16 -7.58
C TYR A 138 5.49 15.78 -7.48
N GLY A 139 6.28 16.50 -6.67
CA GLY A 139 7.70 16.23 -6.46
C GLY A 139 8.66 16.76 -7.53
N PHE A 140 8.18 17.59 -8.48
CA PHE A 140 8.99 18.17 -9.54
C PHE A 140 9.43 19.60 -9.21
N ASP A 141 10.65 19.96 -9.61
CA ASP A 141 11.15 21.33 -9.40
C ASP A 141 10.48 22.38 -10.29
N SER A 142 9.82 21.95 -11.36
CA SER A 142 9.18 22.86 -12.31
C SER A 142 8.06 22.17 -13.09
N TRP A 143 7.11 22.99 -13.54
CA TRP A 143 6.02 22.53 -14.39
C TRP A 143 6.51 21.84 -15.68
N PRO A 144 7.50 22.38 -16.43
CA PRO A 144 8.04 21.68 -17.60
C PRO A 144 8.62 20.28 -17.30
N LYS A 145 9.25 20.08 -16.13
CA LYS A 145 9.75 18.73 -15.73
C LYS A 145 8.60 17.76 -15.49
N LEU A 146 7.52 18.22 -14.86
CA LEU A 146 6.28 17.44 -14.69
C LEU A 146 5.66 17.11 -16.05
N VAL A 147 5.49 18.10 -16.94
CA VAL A 147 4.94 17.89 -18.28
C VAL A 147 5.77 16.87 -19.08
N ALA A 148 7.10 17.02 -19.09
CA ALA A 148 7.99 16.11 -19.80
C ALA A 148 7.89 14.66 -19.28
N LYS A 149 7.63 14.44 -17.99
CA LYS A 149 7.41 13.11 -17.41
C LYS A 149 6.03 12.55 -17.79
N LEU A 150 5.02 13.39 -17.93
CA LEU A 150 3.65 13.01 -18.31
C LEU A 150 3.46 12.79 -19.82
N GLU A 151 4.35 13.35 -20.65
CA GLU A 151 4.35 13.20 -22.11
C GLU A 151 5.24 12.03 -22.59
N VAL A 152 5.85 11.27 -21.68
CA VAL A 152 6.56 10.02 -22.03
C VAL A 152 5.52 8.98 -22.48
N PRO A 153 5.79 8.18 -23.53
CA PRO A 153 4.92 7.08 -23.96
C PRO A 153 4.54 6.14 -22.79
N ASP A 154 3.35 5.55 -22.91
CA ASP A 154 2.57 4.77 -21.90
C ASP A 154 3.34 3.72 -21.07
N ASP A 155 4.55 3.36 -21.45
CA ASP A 155 5.34 2.24 -20.93
C ASP A 155 6.34 2.63 -19.82
N ARG A 156 6.48 3.91 -19.45
CA ARG A 156 7.39 4.38 -18.36
C ARG A 156 6.77 5.35 -17.36
N ILE A 157 5.46 5.29 -17.18
CA ILE A 157 4.82 5.99 -16.07
C ILE A 157 5.30 5.36 -14.77
N GLU A 158 6.01 6.15 -13.97
CA GLU A 158 6.37 5.79 -12.60
C GLU A 158 5.35 6.39 -11.65
N MET A 159 5.00 5.62 -10.62
CA MET A 159 4.21 6.10 -9.49
C MET A 159 5.07 7.03 -8.64
N SER A 160 4.49 8.15 -8.22
CA SER A 160 5.12 9.07 -7.27
C SER A 160 5.24 8.44 -5.88
N ARG A 161 6.17 8.94 -5.06
CA ARG A 161 6.32 8.48 -3.66
C ARG A 161 5.00 8.54 -2.87
N PRO A 162 4.18 9.62 -2.94
CA PRO A 162 2.88 9.65 -2.27
C PRO A 162 1.93 8.52 -2.70
N GLN A 163 1.91 8.16 -3.99
CA GLN A 163 1.08 7.06 -4.48
C GLN A 163 1.56 5.71 -3.93
N LEU A 164 2.88 5.49 -3.86
CA LEU A 164 3.43 4.30 -3.23
C LEU A 164 3.08 4.22 -1.74
N LEU A 165 3.08 5.34 -1.02
CA LEU A 165 2.69 5.40 0.40
C LEU A 165 1.20 5.05 0.62
N VAL A 166 0.33 5.46 -0.30
CA VAL A 166 -1.09 5.04 -0.27
C VAL A 166 -1.19 3.52 -0.44
N LEU A 167 -0.48 2.96 -1.43
CA LEU A 167 -0.46 1.51 -1.65
C LEU A 167 0.10 0.75 -0.44
N GLU A 168 1.17 1.27 0.18
CA GLU A 168 1.75 0.73 1.40
C GLU A 168 0.72 0.68 2.54
N GLY A 169 -0.02 1.77 2.80
CA GLY A 169 -0.98 1.78 3.90
C GLY A 169 -2.27 1.00 3.61
N ILE A 170 -2.71 0.89 2.34
CA ILE A 170 -3.74 -0.08 1.93
C ILE A 170 -3.28 -1.49 2.32
N HIS A 171 -2.09 -1.89 1.92
CA HIS A 171 -1.59 -3.25 2.16
C HIS A 171 -1.26 -3.52 3.62
N ASP A 172 -0.78 -2.51 4.35
CA ASP A 172 -0.61 -2.61 5.79
C ASP A 172 -1.97 -2.95 6.45
N ARG A 173 -3.08 -2.37 6.00
CA ARG A 173 -4.42 -2.70 6.53
C ARG A 173 -4.79 -4.18 6.38
N ALA A 174 -4.43 -4.80 5.25
CA ALA A 174 -4.66 -6.22 5.03
C ALA A 174 -3.85 -7.12 5.99
N CYS A 175 -2.68 -6.67 6.47
CA CYS A 175 -1.78 -7.48 7.28
C CYS A 175 -2.42 -8.06 8.56
N ALA A 176 -3.29 -7.30 9.24
CA ALA A 176 -3.94 -7.79 10.47
C ALA A 176 -4.87 -8.99 10.17
N GLY A 177 -5.62 -8.92 9.06
CA GLY A 177 -6.45 -10.01 8.58
C GLY A 177 -5.63 -11.19 8.08
N MET A 178 -4.55 -10.91 7.33
CA MET A 178 -3.61 -11.93 6.87
C MET A 178 -2.96 -12.69 8.03
N GLY A 179 -2.54 -12.01 9.10
CA GLY A 179 -1.99 -12.67 10.30
C GLY A 179 -2.98 -13.68 10.89
N ARG A 180 -4.25 -13.32 11.02
CA ARG A 180 -5.31 -14.24 11.49
C ARG A 180 -5.57 -15.38 10.52
N LEU A 181 -5.58 -15.10 9.21
CA LEU A 181 -5.74 -16.09 8.16
C LEU A 181 -4.62 -17.13 8.23
N PHE A 182 -3.36 -16.70 8.18
CA PHE A 182 -2.22 -17.60 8.21
C PHE A 182 -2.07 -18.31 9.54
N SER A 183 -2.47 -17.68 10.67
CA SER A 183 -2.46 -18.37 11.97
C SER A 183 -3.34 -19.63 11.95
N ARG A 184 -4.50 -19.54 11.29
CA ARG A 184 -5.43 -20.66 11.14
C ARG A 184 -4.84 -21.77 10.28
N HIS A 185 -4.22 -21.42 9.16
CA HIS A 185 -3.70 -22.39 8.19
C HIS A 185 -2.37 -23.03 8.66
N LEU A 186 -1.50 -22.26 9.32
CA LEU A 186 -0.23 -22.74 9.87
C LEU A 186 -0.39 -23.41 11.24
N ARG A 187 -1.55 -23.26 11.91
CA ARG A 187 -1.80 -23.77 13.28
C ARG A 187 -0.76 -23.27 14.30
N ALA A 188 -0.25 -22.07 14.06
CA ALA A 188 0.71 -21.37 14.91
C ALA A 188 0.32 -19.89 14.95
N GLU A 189 0.70 -19.19 16.00
CA GLU A 189 0.49 -17.74 16.05
C GLU A 189 1.34 -17.07 14.95
N ALA A 190 0.65 -16.54 13.95
CA ALA A 190 1.25 -15.87 12.80
C ALA A 190 0.89 -14.40 12.79
N TRP A 191 1.83 -13.58 12.34
CA TRP A 191 1.60 -12.17 12.07
C TRP A 191 2.05 -11.84 10.65
N CYS A 192 1.57 -10.71 10.14
CA CYS A 192 1.99 -10.20 8.85
C CYS A 192 2.34 -8.72 8.97
N ASP A 193 3.32 -8.28 8.20
CA ASP A 193 3.65 -6.86 8.02
C ASP A 193 3.96 -6.57 6.56
N THR A 194 3.68 -5.34 6.12
CA THR A 194 4.23 -4.83 4.87
C THR A 194 5.68 -4.46 5.10
N ILE A 195 6.60 -5.11 4.38
CA ILE A 195 8.04 -4.92 4.56
C ILE A 195 8.64 -3.95 3.54
N PHE A 196 8.09 -3.89 2.33
CA PHE A 196 8.48 -2.94 1.31
C PHE A 196 7.38 -2.70 0.28
N VAL A 197 7.44 -1.54 -0.36
CA VAL A 197 6.74 -1.22 -1.60
C VAL A 197 7.79 -0.69 -2.56
N ASP A 198 7.91 -1.31 -3.73
CA ASP A 198 8.91 -0.95 -4.73
C ASP A 198 8.31 -0.88 -6.13
N GLN A 199 9.00 -0.19 -7.03
CA GLN A 199 8.70 -0.17 -8.46
C GLN A 199 9.83 -0.81 -9.23
N THR A 200 9.49 -1.82 -10.01
CA THR A 200 10.45 -2.58 -10.81
C THR A 200 9.82 -3.00 -12.14
N THR A 201 10.59 -3.66 -13.00
CA THR A 201 10.06 -4.23 -14.23
C THR A 201 9.35 -5.55 -13.96
N TYR A 202 8.33 -5.86 -14.75
CA TYR A 202 7.64 -7.14 -14.61
C TYR A 202 8.57 -8.35 -14.84
N GLY A 203 9.53 -8.22 -15.76
CA GLY A 203 10.54 -9.22 -16.03
C GLY A 203 11.39 -9.56 -14.81
N ASP A 204 11.78 -8.55 -14.01
CA ASP A 204 12.54 -8.75 -12.78
C ASP A 204 11.71 -9.52 -11.73
N VAL A 205 10.41 -9.20 -11.63
CA VAL A 205 9.49 -9.94 -10.74
C VAL A 205 9.41 -11.41 -11.16
N VAL A 206 9.11 -11.69 -12.42
CA VAL A 206 9.00 -13.07 -12.94
C VAL A 206 10.32 -13.83 -12.75
N GLY A 207 11.46 -13.17 -12.97
CA GLY A 207 12.79 -13.74 -12.76
C GLY A 207 13.15 -14.01 -11.29
N SER A 208 12.48 -13.36 -10.34
CA SER A 208 12.69 -13.56 -8.90
C SER A 208 11.86 -14.69 -8.29
N LEU A 209 10.82 -15.14 -8.99
CA LEU A 209 9.94 -16.22 -8.52
C LEU A 209 10.64 -17.58 -8.57
N SER A 210 10.31 -18.45 -7.62
CA SER A 210 10.78 -19.84 -7.63
C SER A 210 10.23 -20.59 -8.84
N LEU A 211 10.97 -21.59 -9.33
CA LEU A 211 10.48 -22.55 -10.32
C LEU A 211 10.55 -23.95 -9.69
N PRO A 212 9.42 -24.57 -9.34
CA PRO A 212 8.03 -24.10 -9.50
C PRO A 212 7.65 -22.99 -8.49
N CYS A 213 6.70 -22.13 -8.88
CA CYS A 213 6.12 -21.12 -7.98
C CYS A 213 4.79 -21.60 -7.36
N SER A 214 4.31 -20.85 -6.37
CA SER A 214 2.94 -20.96 -5.86
C SER A 214 2.30 -19.59 -6.02
N ALA A 215 2.06 -19.21 -7.28
CA ALA A 215 1.52 -17.90 -7.63
C ALA A 215 0.06 -18.00 -8.07
N CYS A 216 -0.67 -16.90 -7.99
CA CYS A 216 -1.93 -16.75 -8.67
C CYS A 216 -2.00 -15.42 -9.41
N SER A 217 -2.76 -15.41 -10.51
CA SER A 217 -3.25 -14.16 -11.11
C SER A 217 -4.72 -13.97 -10.76
N PHE A 218 -5.17 -12.72 -10.68
CA PHE A 218 -6.56 -12.37 -10.40
C PHE A 218 -6.96 -11.09 -11.14
N ALA A 219 -8.24 -10.93 -11.41
CA ALA A 219 -8.80 -9.71 -11.98
C ALA A 219 -9.11 -8.71 -10.87
N VAL A 220 -8.94 -7.43 -11.18
CA VAL A 220 -9.44 -6.30 -10.39
C VAL A 220 -10.42 -5.55 -11.28
N ASP A 221 -11.68 -5.42 -10.88
CA ASP A 221 -12.74 -4.82 -11.72
C ASP A 221 -12.48 -3.37 -12.14
N THR A 222 -11.64 -2.66 -11.41
CA THR A 222 -11.24 -1.27 -11.69
C THR A 222 -9.96 -1.15 -12.52
N MET A 223 -9.40 -2.26 -13.00
CA MET A 223 -8.19 -2.34 -13.82
C MET A 223 -8.47 -3.08 -15.13
N SER A 224 -7.83 -2.69 -16.23
CA SER A 224 -7.97 -3.40 -17.51
C SER A 224 -7.14 -4.68 -17.56
N SER A 225 -6.04 -4.73 -16.82
CA SER A 225 -5.13 -5.86 -16.70
C SER A 225 -5.31 -6.60 -15.37
N ARG A 226 -4.73 -7.80 -15.31
CA ARG A 226 -4.75 -8.64 -14.12
C ARG A 226 -3.67 -8.20 -13.13
N ALA A 227 -3.84 -8.55 -11.86
CA ALA A 227 -2.78 -8.50 -10.88
C ALA A 227 -2.30 -9.92 -10.56
N ALA A 228 -1.20 -10.02 -9.81
CA ALA A 228 -0.68 -11.30 -9.36
C ALA A 228 -0.25 -11.25 -7.90
N LEU A 229 -0.22 -12.41 -7.25
CA LEU A 229 0.48 -12.58 -5.99
C LEU A 229 1.13 -13.95 -5.95
N ASP A 230 2.20 -14.09 -5.17
CA ASP A 230 2.84 -15.39 -4.88
C ASP A 230 2.81 -15.67 -3.38
N ILE A 231 2.78 -16.96 -3.03
CA ILE A 231 3.07 -17.42 -1.67
C ILE A 231 4.43 -18.11 -1.77
N ALA A 232 5.48 -17.42 -1.30
CA ALA A 232 6.84 -17.86 -1.51
C ALA A 232 7.09 -19.25 -0.91
N THR A 233 8.01 -19.99 -1.53
CA THR A 233 8.29 -21.41 -1.25
C THR A 233 8.40 -21.76 0.25
N PRO A 234 9.09 -21.00 1.13
CA PRO A 234 9.15 -21.33 2.55
C PRO A 234 7.77 -21.37 3.21
N LEU A 235 6.89 -20.44 2.85
CA LEU A 235 5.53 -20.35 3.38
C LEU A 235 4.61 -21.38 2.75
N ALA A 236 4.68 -21.57 1.42
CA ALA A 236 3.89 -22.59 0.73
C ALA A 236 4.21 -24.01 1.24
N THR A 237 5.49 -24.31 1.47
CA THR A 237 5.95 -25.58 2.04
C THR A 237 5.39 -25.80 3.43
N ALA A 238 5.44 -24.77 4.29
CA ALA A 238 4.89 -24.86 5.64
C ALA A 238 3.36 -25.05 5.65
N LEU A 239 2.64 -24.38 4.77
CA LEU A 239 1.17 -24.49 4.66
C LEU A 239 0.73 -25.89 4.19
N LEU A 240 1.55 -26.54 3.38
CA LEU A 240 1.30 -27.87 2.82
C LEU A 240 1.91 -29.00 3.65
N ASP A 241 2.62 -28.70 4.74
CA ASP A 241 3.40 -29.67 5.53
C ASP A 241 4.36 -30.49 4.64
N ARG A 242 4.98 -29.81 3.67
CA ARG A 242 5.98 -30.41 2.77
C ARG A 242 7.35 -30.48 3.46
N ASN A 243 8.15 -31.47 3.07
CA ASN A 243 9.59 -31.40 3.31
C ASN A 243 10.20 -30.30 2.44
N SER A 244 11.03 -29.45 3.04
CA SER A 244 11.67 -28.28 2.38
C SER A 244 12.52 -28.64 1.16
N ASP A 245 12.95 -29.89 1.05
CA ASP A 245 13.84 -30.37 -0.02
C ASP A 245 13.09 -30.74 -1.32
N VAL A 246 11.76 -30.56 -1.36
CA VAL A 246 10.91 -30.98 -2.47
C VAL A 246 10.61 -29.80 -3.41
N GLU A 247 11.48 -29.60 -4.41
CA GLU A 247 11.29 -28.65 -5.51
C GLU A 247 10.41 -29.25 -6.63
N GLN A 248 9.15 -29.57 -6.30
CA GLN A 248 8.18 -30.13 -7.25
C GLN A 248 6.93 -29.26 -7.39
N PRO A 249 6.31 -29.19 -8.58
CA PRO A 249 5.08 -28.44 -8.76
C PRO A 249 3.99 -28.89 -7.80
N LEU A 250 3.07 -27.98 -7.46
CA LEU A 250 1.89 -28.34 -6.67
C LEU A 250 1.09 -29.42 -7.41
N THR A 251 0.86 -30.54 -6.73
CA THR A 251 -0.08 -31.57 -7.16
C THR A 251 -1.51 -30.99 -7.23
N PRO A 252 -2.45 -31.64 -7.96
CA PRO A 252 -3.84 -31.19 -7.98
C PRO A 252 -4.48 -31.06 -6.58
N GLN A 253 -4.12 -31.96 -5.65
CA GLN A 253 -4.60 -31.92 -4.27
C GLN A 253 -4.00 -30.75 -3.49
N GLU A 254 -2.69 -30.52 -3.61
CA GLU A 254 -2.04 -29.37 -2.97
C GLU A 254 -2.56 -28.04 -3.53
N ARG A 255 -2.82 -27.97 -4.83
CA ARG A 255 -3.46 -26.81 -5.47
C ARG A 255 -4.84 -26.54 -4.87
N ALA A 256 -5.66 -27.57 -4.71
CA ALA A 256 -6.99 -27.45 -4.07
C ALA A 256 -6.89 -27.04 -2.60
N ALA A 257 -5.83 -27.47 -1.89
CA ALA A 257 -5.58 -27.04 -0.51
C ALA A 257 -5.10 -25.59 -0.40
N MET A 258 -4.33 -25.11 -1.39
CA MET A 258 -3.87 -23.72 -1.47
C MET A 258 -4.99 -22.73 -1.87
N GLU A 259 -5.97 -23.18 -2.66
CA GLU A 259 -7.07 -22.34 -3.14
C GLU A 259 -7.81 -21.52 -2.05
N PRO A 260 -8.29 -22.11 -0.94
CA PRO A 260 -8.92 -21.32 0.13
C PRO A 260 -7.96 -20.34 0.81
N ILE A 261 -6.66 -20.60 0.79
CA ILE A 261 -5.65 -19.68 1.35
C ILE A 261 -5.51 -18.46 0.44
N PHE A 262 -5.36 -18.67 -0.87
CA PHE A 262 -5.34 -17.56 -1.83
C PHE A 262 -6.62 -16.74 -1.80
N LEU A 263 -7.79 -17.38 -1.77
CA LEU A 263 -9.08 -16.68 -1.67
C LEU A 263 -9.17 -15.87 -0.37
N GLY A 264 -8.66 -16.41 0.74
CA GLY A 264 -8.54 -15.67 2.00
C GLY A 264 -7.67 -14.41 1.86
N VAL A 265 -6.49 -14.54 1.22
CA VAL A 265 -5.60 -13.39 0.97
C VAL A 265 -6.29 -12.35 0.10
N LEU A 266 -6.94 -12.75 -1.00
CA LEU A 266 -7.69 -11.84 -1.85
C LEU A 266 -8.83 -11.15 -1.08
N GLY A 267 -9.51 -11.86 -0.17
CA GLY A 267 -10.55 -11.27 0.67
C GLY A 267 -10.04 -10.17 1.61
N GLU A 268 -8.84 -10.31 2.16
CA GLU A 268 -8.20 -9.27 2.99
C GLU A 268 -7.72 -8.09 2.13
N LEU A 269 -7.14 -8.36 0.95
CA LEU A 269 -6.75 -7.32 0.01
C LEU A 269 -7.97 -6.51 -0.47
N GLN A 270 -9.08 -7.16 -0.82
CA GLN A 270 -10.30 -6.49 -1.27
C GLN A 270 -10.87 -5.54 -0.19
N GLN A 271 -10.93 -6.01 1.07
CA GLN A 271 -11.36 -5.17 2.20
C GLN A 271 -10.45 -3.95 2.38
N ALA A 272 -9.14 -4.11 2.17
CA ALA A 272 -8.19 -3.02 2.26
C ALA A 272 -8.36 -2.00 1.12
N TRP A 273 -8.55 -2.48 -0.11
CA TRP A 273 -8.76 -1.63 -1.29
C TRP A 273 -9.99 -0.73 -1.17
N ALA A 274 -11.02 -1.17 -0.44
CA ALA A 274 -12.24 -0.39 -0.18
C ALA A 274 -11.98 0.97 0.50
N LEU A 275 -10.81 1.18 1.13
CA LEU A 275 -10.38 2.50 1.63
C LEU A 275 -10.13 3.53 0.54
N LEU A 276 -9.73 3.06 -0.65
CA LEU A 276 -9.40 3.93 -1.78
C LEU A 276 -10.54 3.96 -2.78
N LEU A 277 -11.04 2.78 -3.16
CA LEU A 277 -12.23 2.64 -3.99
C LEU A 277 -12.87 1.27 -3.75
N PRO A 278 -14.20 1.14 -3.82
CA PRO A 278 -14.83 -0.18 -3.81
C PRO A 278 -14.32 -1.00 -5.00
N THR A 279 -13.67 -2.12 -4.72
CA THR A 279 -13.15 -3.06 -5.74
C THR A 279 -13.65 -4.47 -5.51
N VAL A 280 -13.69 -5.24 -6.59
CA VAL A 280 -13.95 -6.68 -6.58
C VAL A 280 -12.75 -7.42 -7.16
N LEU A 281 -12.20 -8.34 -6.37
CA LEU A 281 -11.12 -9.23 -6.79
C LEU A 281 -11.72 -10.59 -7.19
N SER A 282 -11.45 -11.04 -8.42
CA SER A 282 -12.13 -12.20 -8.99
C SER A 282 -11.26 -12.98 -9.99
N ASP A 283 -11.85 -14.02 -10.60
CA ASP A 283 -11.23 -14.85 -11.64
C ASP A 283 -9.84 -15.38 -11.29
N MET A 284 -9.65 -15.79 -10.04
CA MET A 284 -8.36 -16.27 -9.54
C MET A 284 -7.90 -17.53 -10.29
N GLN A 285 -6.63 -17.55 -10.69
CA GLN A 285 -5.99 -18.70 -11.34
C GLN A 285 -4.65 -19.00 -10.69
N ILE A 286 -4.53 -20.19 -10.07
CA ILE A 286 -3.28 -20.66 -9.47
C ILE A 286 -2.35 -21.20 -10.56
N LEU A 287 -1.10 -20.82 -10.51
CA LEU A 287 -0.05 -21.09 -11.49
C LEU A 287 1.21 -21.58 -10.78
N ASN A 288 1.91 -22.51 -11.42
CA ASN A 288 3.12 -23.15 -10.91
C ASN A 288 4.37 -22.83 -11.74
N GLU A 289 4.19 -22.11 -12.84
CA GLU A 289 5.24 -21.67 -13.75
C GLU A 289 5.20 -20.14 -13.84
N PRO A 290 6.28 -19.44 -13.43
CA PRO A 290 6.35 -17.98 -13.51
C PRO A 290 6.06 -17.41 -14.90
N SER A 291 6.51 -18.09 -15.97
CA SER A 291 6.30 -17.67 -17.36
C SER A 291 4.83 -17.65 -17.80
N ARG A 292 3.95 -18.36 -17.08
CA ARG A 292 2.48 -18.37 -17.32
C ARG A 292 1.75 -17.28 -16.56
N LEU A 293 2.40 -16.66 -15.58
CA LEU A 293 1.93 -15.45 -14.94
C LEU A 293 2.17 -14.32 -15.95
N GLN A 294 1.19 -14.00 -16.79
CA GLN A 294 1.31 -12.97 -17.82
C GLN A 294 0.29 -11.88 -17.56
N ILE A 295 0.63 -10.96 -16.65
CA ILE A 295 -0.25 -9.84 -16.30
C ILE A 295 0.02 -8.58 -17.12
N THR A 296 1.27 -8.39 -17.57
CA THR A 296 1.69 -7.28 -18.46
C THR A 296 2.97 -7.68 -19.22
N ARG A 297 3.55 -6.77 -20.02
CA ARG A 297 4.79 -7.01 -20.77
C ARG A 297 6.01 -7.01 -19.84
N PRO A 298 7.06 -7.82 -20.10
CA PRO A 298 8.25 -7.91 -19.24
C PRO A 298 8.93 -6.55 -18.95
N GLU A 299 8.98 -5.66 -19.94
CA GLU A 299 9.58 -4.34 -19.85
C GLU A 299 8.71 -3.29 -19.13
N SER A 300 7.43 -3.60 -18.89
CA SER A 300 6.49 -2.68 -18.25
C SER A 300 6.74 -2.58 -16.74
N LEU A 301 6.56 -1.38 -16.20
CA LEU A 301 6.67 -1.14 -14.76
C LEU A 301 5.49 -1.77 -14.00
N VAL A 302 5.82 -2.30 -12.83
CA VAL A 302 4.86 -2.84 -11.86
C VAL A 302 5.18 -2.30 -10.48
N VAL A 303 4.17 -2.20 -9.62
CA VAL A 303 4.37 -2.01 -8.18
C VAL A 303 4.40 -3.38 -7.53
N LEU A 304 5.51 -3.68 -6.84
CA LEU A 304 5.72 -4.88 -6.05
C LEU A 304 5.58 -4.54 -4.57
N ILE A 305 4.70 -5.25 -3.87
CA ILE A 305 4.45 -5.08 -2.45
C ILE A 305 4.85 -6.36 -1.73
N GLY A 306 5.89 -6.25 -0.91
CA GLY A 306 6.36 -7.34 -0.06
C GLY A 306 5.55 -7.40 1.22
N LEU A 307 4.74 -8.43 1.38
CA LEU A 307 4.12 -8.79 2.65
C LEU A 307 4.91 -9.94 3.24
N GLU A 308 5.32 -9.84 4.49
CA GLU A 308 6.00 -10.93 5.18
C GLU A 308 5.04 -11.55 6.20
N VAL A 309 4.90 -12.87 6.17
CA VAL A 309 4.18 -13.65 7.16
C VAL A 309 5.21 -14.38 8.01
N CYS A 310 5.13 -14.17 9.32
CA CYS A 310 6.04 -14.81 10.26
C CYS A 310 5.26 -15.58 11.32
N THR A 311 5.87 -16.67 11.76
CA THR A 311 5.59 -17.42 12.99
C THR A 311 6.92 -17.54 13.75
N PRO A 312 6.96 -18.10 14.96
CA PRO A 312 8.23 -18.34 15.64
C PRO A 312 9.19 -19.29 14.88
N GLN A 313 8.69 -20.08 13.92
CA GLN A 313 9.46 -21.09 13.20
C GLN A 313 9.71 -20.75 11.72
N ILE A 314 8.83 -19.94 11.11
CA ILE A 314 8.82 -19.68 9.67
C ILE A 314 8.70 -18.19 9.42
N ALA A 315 9.48 -17.65 8.49
CA ALA A 315 9.26 -16.36 7.87
C ALA A 315 9.18 -16.57 6.35
N GLY A 316 8.14 -16.04 5.71
CA GLY A 316 7.96 -16.20 4.28
C GLY A 316 7.14 -15.07 3.66
N LEU A 317 7.45 -14.76 2.41
CA LEU A 317 6.86 -13.64 1.69
C LEU A 317 5.57 -14.02 0.98
N VAL A 318 4.68 -13.05 0.88
CA VAL A 318 3.50 -13.03 0.02
C VAL A 318 3.60 -11.78 -0.87
N PRO A 319 4.46 -11.76 -1.90
CA PRO A 319 4.57 -10.61 -2.77
C PRO A 319 3.28 -10.43 -3.57
N VAL A 320 2.79 -9.20 -3.64
CA VAL A 320 1.65 -8.80 -4.46
C VAL A 320 2.13 -7.83 -5.54
N VAL A 321 1.67 -8.03 -6.77
CA VAL A 321 2.16 -7.34 -7.96
C VAL A 321 0.97 -6.71 -8.67
N TYR A 322 1.05 -5.39 -8.85
CA TYR A 322 0.07 -4.66 -9.65
C TYR A 322 0.76 -4.04 -10.85
N PRO A 323 0.26 -4.26 -12.08
CA PRO A 323 0.77 -3.56 -13.24
C PRO A 323 0.49 -2.06 -13.12
N VAL A 324 1.44 -1.23 -13.57
CA VAL A 324 1.23 0.22 -13.64
C VAL A 324 0.43 0.58 -14.88
N PRO A 325 0.93 0.35 -16.11
CA PRO A 325 0.11 0.54 -17.31
C PRO A 325 -1.03 -0.49 -17.35
N ASP A 326 -2.18 -0.07 -17.87
CA ASP A 326 -3.42 -0.87 -17.94
C ASP A 326 -3.88 -1.41 -16.56
N GLY A 327 -3.38 -0.85 -15.44
CA GLY A 327 -3.57 -1.36 -14.09
C GLY A 327 -3.80 -0.24 -13.09
N LEU A 328 -2.83 0.02 -12.21
CA LEU A 328 -2.89 1.11 -11.22
C LEU A 328 -3.15 2.47 -11.87
N PHE A 329 -2.66 2.69 -13.10
CA PHE A 329 -2.86 3.92 -13.86
C PHE A 329 -4.28 4.06 -14.41
N ASP A 330 -5.08 3.00 -14.48
CA ASP A 330 -6.48 3.07 -14.91
C ASP A 330 -7.38 3.61 -13.81
N LEU A 331 -6.99 3.41 -12.53
CA LEU A 331 -7.78 3.81 -11.37
C LEU A 331 -8.22 5.27 -11.43
N ARG A 332 -7.39 6.14 -12.02
CA ARG A 332 -7.60 7.59 -12.19
C ARG A 332 -8.94 7.95 -12.83
N GLN A 333 -9.44 7.09 -13.72
CA GLN A 333 -10.73 7.32 -14.38
C GLN A 333 -11.88 7.38 -13.36
N HIS A 334 -11.81 6.63 -12.27
CA HIS A 334 -12.82 6.55 -11.22
C HIS A 334 -12.86 7.77 -10.31
N PHE A 335 -11.81 8.58 -10.37
CA PHE A 335 -11.60 9.70 -9.47
C PHE A 335 -11.71 11.07 -10.14
N SER A 336 -11.79 11.08 -11.47
CA SER A 336 -11.93 12.29 -12.29
C SER A 336 -13.31 12.99 -12.20
N ARG A 337 -14.22 12.52 -11.35
CA ARG A 337 -15.64 12.93 -11.31
C ARG A 337 -16.16 13.57 -10.03
N SER A 338 -15.34 13.77 -8.99
CA SER A 338 -15.75 14.44 -7.76
C SER A 338 -15.37 15.92 -7.70
#